data_AF-A0A3S0TDV8-F1
#
_entry.id   AF-A0A3S0TDV8-F1
#
_cell.length_a   1.000
_cell.length_b   1.000
_cell.length_c   1.000
_cell.angle_alpha   90.00
_cell.angle_beta   90.00
_cell.angle_gamma   90.00
#
_symmetry.space_group_name_H-M   'P 1'
#
loop_
_entity.id
_entity.type
_entity.pdbx_description
1 polymer ?
#
loop_
_entity_poly.entity_id
_entity_poly.type
_entity_poly.pdbx_seq_one_letter_code
_entity_poly.pdbx_strand_id
1 'polypeptide(L)'
;MMVYIDDDEPMFVEQLGLDDARAVLSRTRASLPWAFNSAHAVALRAEIAAVEDQIDWLQTQECASVTRERAAEMAYDLWVDHDLGVPA
;
A
#
# COMPACT_ATOMS: atom_id res chain seq x y z
N MET A 1 -13.01 -6.37 3.13
CA MET A 1 -14.04 -5.75 2.26
C MET A 1 -13.67 -6.05 0.81
N MET A 2 -14.63 -6.19 -0.11
CA MET A 2 -14.34 -6.49 -1.53
C MET A 2 -14.48 -5.24 -2.40
N VAL A 3 -13.59 -5.07 -3.38
CA VAL A 3 -13.66 -4.02 -4.41
C VAL A 3 -13.44 -4.62 -5.79
N TYR A 4 -13.92 -3.93 -6.82
CA TYR A 4 -13.73 -4.30 -8.22
C TYR A 4 -12.58 -3.49 -8.83
N ILE A 5 -11.79 -4.08 -9.70
CA ILE A 5 -10.84 -3.38 -10.57
C ILE A 5 -11.32 -3.62 -12.00
N ASP A 6 -11.44 -2.58 -12.82
CA ASP A 6 -11.76 -2.68 -14.26
C ASP A 6 -12.92 -3.64 -14.65
N ASP A 7 -13.95 -3.74 -13.79
CA ASP A 7 -15.10 -4.65 -13.95
C ASP A 7 -14.76 -6.16 -14.00
N ASP A 8 -13.57 -6.53 -13.48
CA ASP A 8 -13.10 -7.91 -13.32
C ASP A 8 -13.66 -8.60 -12.05
N GLU A 9 -13.03 -9.71 -11.63
CA GLU A 9 -13.37 -10.40 -10.40
C GLU A 9 -13.19 -9.51 -9.16
N PRO A 10 -14.12 -9.59 -8.18
CA PRO A 10 -14.00 -8.84 -6.94
C PRO A 10 -12.77 -9.34 -6.17
N MET A 11 -11.96 -8.41 -5.68
CA MET A 11 -10.79 -8.72 -4.84
C MET A 11 -10.94 -8.15 -3.44
N PHE A 12 -10.30 -8.80 -2.47
CA PHE A 12 -10.19 -8.26 -1.13
C PHE A 12 -9.27 -7.04 -1.14
N VAL A 13 -9.62 -6.00 -0.39
CA VAL A 13 -8.81 -4.76 -0.30
C VAL A 13 -7.39 -5.05 0.16
N GLU A 14 -7.24 -6.02 1.05
CA GLU A 14 -5.98 -6.49 1.60
C GLU A 14 -5.06 -7.16 0.56
N GLN A 15 -5.61 -7.54 -0.60
CA GLN A 15 -4.88 -8.14 -1.73
C GLN A 15 -4.44 -7.11 -2.78
N LEU A 16 -4.85 -5.85 -2.64
CA LEU A 16 -4.50 -4.80 -3.60
C LEU A 16 -3.01 -4.47 -3.53
N GLY A 17 -2.40 -4.29 -4.71
CA GLY A 17 -1.14 -3.57 -4.85
C GLY A 17 -1.33 -2.06 -4.67
N LEU A 18 -0.23 -1.32 -4.55
CA LEU A 18 -0.28 0.12 -4.27
C LEU A 18 -0.94 0.92 -5.38
N ASP A 19 -0.66 0.59 -6.65
CA ASP A 19 -1.23 1.27 -7.80
C ASP A 19 -2.72 0.97 -7.96
N ASP A 20 -3.11 -0.30 -7.77
CA ASP A 20 -4.51 -0.73 -7.77
C ASP A 20 -5.31 -0.05 -6.67
N ALA A 21 -4.77 -0.01 -5.44
CA ALA A 21 -5.40 0.67 -4.32
C ALA A 21 -5.60 2.17 -4.60
N ARG A 22 -4.62 2.84 -5.23
CA ARG A 22 -4.75 4.25 -5.65
C ARG A 22 -5.81 4.44 -6.74
N ALA A 23 -5.87 3.54 -7.71
CA ALA A 23 -6.86 3.57 -8.79
C ALA A 23 -8.28 3.41 -8.21
N VAL A 24 -8.48 2.41 -7.34
CA VAL A 24 -9.74 2.18 -6.62
C VAL A 24 -10.11 3.41 -5.79
N LEU A 25 -9.19 3.95 -4.98
CA LEU A 25 -9.44 5.13 -4.15
C LEU A 25 -9.91 6.33 -4.99
N SER A 26 -9.22 6.59 -6.10
CA SER A 26 -9.56 7.68 -7.02
C SER A 26 -10.97 7.52 -7.58
N ARG A 27 -11.30 6.31 -8.08
CA ARG A 27 -12.62 5.99 -8.61
C ARG A 27 -13.71 6.11 -7.55
N THR A 28 -13.52 5.52 -6.38
CA THR A 28 -14.53 5.50 -5.30
C THR A 28 -14.78 6.91 -4.76
N ARG A 29 -13.75 7.75 -4.65
CA ARG A 29 -13.91 9.19 -4.36
C ARG A 29 -14.69 9.92 -5.46
N ALA A 30 -14.42 9.62 -6.73
CA ALA A 30 -15.17 10.20 -7.86
C ALA A 30 -16.64 9.77 -7.88
N SER A 31 -16.97 8.58 -7.35
CA SER A 31 -18.34 8.07 -7.23
C SER A 31 -19.13 8.67 -6.08
N LEU A 32 -18.47 9.18 -5.03
CA LEU A 32 -19.14 9.69 -3.82
C LEU A 32 -20.17 10.82 -4.09
N PRO A 33 -19.90 11.82 -4.96
CA PRO A 33 -20.90 12.82 -5.33
C PRO A 33 -22.13 12.25 -6.04
N TRP A 34 -22.00 11.08 -6.67
CA TRP A 34 -23.05 10.38 -7.41
C TRP A 34 -23.79 9.34 -6.55
N ALA A 35 -23.61 9.39 -5.23
CA ALA A 35 -24.27 8.45 -4.34
C ALA A 35 -25.81 8.58 -4.41
N PHE A 36 -26.48 7.53 -4.88
CA PHE A 36 -27.94 7.53 -5.05
C PHE A 36 -28.76 7.72 -3.75
N ASN A 37 -28.19 7.41 -2.58
CA ASN A 37 -28.79 7.72 -1.27
C ASN A 37 -27.73 7.82 -0.16
N SER A 38 -28.18 8.13 1.07
CA SER A 38 -27.30 8.28 2.24
C SER A 38 -26.60 6.97 2.63
N ALA A 39 -27.28 5.83 2.54
CA ALA A 39 -26.68 4.53 2.84
C ALA A 39 -25.54 4.20 1.85
N HIS A 40 -25.73 4.49 0.56
CA HIS A 40 -24.70 4.34 -0.46
C HIS A 40 -23.53 5.28 -0.21
N ALA A 41 -23.78 6.54 0.16
CA ALA A 41 -22.71 7.46 0.53
C ALA A 41 -21.92 6.99 1.77
N VAL A 42 -22.58 6.35 2.74
CA VAL A 42 -21.91 5.74 3.90
C VAL A 42 -21.07 4.54 3.47
N ALA A 43 -21.58 3.68 2.60
CA ALA A 43 -20.83 2.54 2.07
C ALA A 43 -19.58 3.00 1.30
N LEU A 44 -19.70 3.99 0.41
CA LEU A 44 -18.57 4.56 -0.32
C LEU A 44 -17.53 5.19 0.59
N ARG A 45 -17.94 5.86 1.68
CA ARG A 45 -16.99 6.40 2.68
C ARG A 45 -16.26 5.31 3.46
N ALA A 46 -16.96 4.23 3.81
CA ALA A 46 -16.31 3.08 4.44
C ALA A 46 -15.32 2.42 3.48
N GLU A 47 -15.67 2.36 2.18
CA GLU A 47 -14.77 1.85 1.15
C GLU A 47 -13.51 2.70 1.01
N ILE A 48 -13.68 4.03 0.92
CA ILE A 48 -12.57 4.99 0.88
C ILE A 48 -11.64 4.79 2.08
N ALA A 49 -12.18 4.71 3.30
CA ALA A 49 -11.38 4.57 4.51
C ALA A 49 -10.55 3.29 4.52
N ALA A 50 -11.15 2.15 4.17
CA ALA A 50 -10.39 0.89 4.16
C ALA A 50 -9.34 0.81 3.04
N VAL A 51 -9.57 1.46 1.90
CA VAL A 51 -8.53 1.57 0.85
C VAL A 51 -7.41 2.53 1.27
N GLU A 52 -7.72 3.62 1.97
CA GLU A 52 -6.71 4.53 2.55
C GLU A 52 -5.82 3.81 3.57
N ASP A 53 -6.41 3.01 4.46
CA ASP A 53 -5.67 2.20 5.44
C ASP A 53 -4.73 1.19 4.75
N GLN A 54 -5.19 0.56 3.67
CA GLN A 54 -4.35 -0.37 2.89
C GLN A 54 -3.17 0.35 2.22
N ILE A 55 -3.40 1.55 1.67
CA ILE A 55 -2.33 2.35 1.05
C ILE A 55 -1.28 2.71 2.10
N ASP A 56 -1.69 3.18 3.28
CA ASP A 56 -0.77 3.53 4.37
C ASP A 56 0.07 2.32 4.81
N TRP A 57 -0.58 1.16 4.94
CA TRP A 57 0.12 -0.09 5.25
C TRP A 57 1.15 -0.45 4.18
N LEU A 58 0.77 -0.44 2.89
CA LEU A 58 1.66 -0.77 1.78
C LEU A 58 2.88 0.17 1.70
N GLN A 59 2.66 1.47 1.90
CA GLN A 59 3.75 2.46 1.91
C GLN A 59 4.71 2.23 3.08
N THR A 60 4.18 1.84 4.25
CA THR A 60 4.99 1.45 5.41
C THR A 60 5.81 0.21 5.12
N GLN A 61 5.24 -0.81 4.45
CA GLN A 61 5.97 -2.02 4.06
C GLN A 61 7.10 -1.72 3.07
N GLU A 62 6.86 -0.87 2.07
CA GLU A 62 7.87 -0.46 1.10
C GLU A 62 9.04 0.25 1.79
N CYS A 63 8.76 1.21 2.67
CA CYS A 63 9.76 1.92 3.46
C CYS A 63 10.57 0.97 4.37
N ALA A 64 9.91 0.01 5.01
CA ALA A 64 10.56 -1.00 5.84
C ALA A 64 11.47 -1.92 5.01
N SER A 65 11.07 -2.27 3.78
CA SER A 65 11.88 -3.07 2.86
C SER A 65 13.15 -2.33 2.45
N VAL A 66 13.03 -1.07 2.01
CA VAL A 66 14.17 -0.23 1.63
C VAL A 66 15.14 -0.07 2.81
N THR A 67 14.61 0.18 4.01
CA THR A 67 15.43 0.31 5.22
C THR A 67 16.20 -0.98 5.52
N ARG A 68 15.54 -2.14 5.38
CA ARG A 68 16.17 -3.45 5.61
C ARG A 68 17.28 -3.73 4.58
N GLU A 69 17.04 -3.40 3.31
CA GLU A 69 18.02 -3.54 2.24
C GLU A 69 19.27 -2.69 2.52
N ARG A 70 19.08 -1.42 2.90
CA ARG A 70 20.19 -0.53 3.28
C ARG A 70 20.97 -1.03 4.49
N ALA A 71 20.27 -1.57 5.50
CA ALA A 71 20.93 -2.18 6.65
C ALA A 71 21.75 -3.43 6.26
N ALA A 72 21.25 -4.22 5.30
CA ALA A 72 21.96 -5.39 4.79
C ALA A 72 23.20 -5.01 3.97
N GLU A 73 23.11 -3.99 3.12
CA GLU A 73 24.26 -3.41 2.40
C GLU A 73 25.34 -2.93 3.37
N MET A 74 24.95 -2.13 4.37
CA MET A 74 25.88 -1.62 5.37
C MET A 74 26.52 -2.74 6.21
N ALA A 75 25.75 -3.77 6.57
CA ALA A 75 26.28 -4.93 7.28
C ALA A 75 27.28 -5.72 6.41
N TYR A 76 27.04 -5.80 5.10
CA TYR A 76 27.96 -6.42 4.15
C TYR A 76 29.26 -5.63 4.04
N ASP A 77 29.18 -4.30 3.87
CA ASP A 77 30.36 -3.43 3.80
C ASP A 77 31.23 -3.57 5.06
N LEU A 78 30.61 -3.55 6.24
CA LEU A 78 31.31 -3.75 7.52
C LEU A 78 31.98 -5.14 7.62
N TRP A 79 31.34 -6.18 7.10
CA TRP A 79 31.91 -7.51 7.07
C TRP A 79 33.11 -7.59 6.11
N VAL A 80 33.03 -6.95 4.94
CA VAL A 80 34.14 -6.85 3.98
C VAL A 80 35.32 -6.09 4.58
N ASP A 81 35.07 -4.94 5.20
CA ASP A 81 36.12 -4.14 5.87
C ASP A 81 36.82 -4.94 6.97
N HIS A 82 36.05 -5.68 7.77
CA HIS A 82 36.60 -6.58 8.79
C HIS A 82 37.49 -7.69 8.17
N ASP A 83 37.04 -8.34 7.09
CA ASP A 83 37.80 -9.39 6.40
C ASP A 83 39.12 -8.86 5.79
N LEU A 84 39.10 -7.61 5.31
CA LEU A 84 40.28 -6.91 4.79
C LEU A 84 41.19 -6.31 5.87
N GLY A 85 40.80 -6.41 7.15
CA GLY A 85 41.53 -5.83 8.27
C GLY A 85 41.52 -4.30 8.28
N VAL A 86 40.53 -3.68 7.64
CA VAL A 86 40.31 -2.23 7.69
C VAL A 86 39.71 -1.89 9.06
N PRO A 87 40.33 -0.99 9.84
CA PRO A 87 39.77 -0.57 11.13
C PRO A 87 38.49 0.24 10.93
N ALA A 88 37.51 -0.01 11.81
CA ALA A 88 36.18 0.63 11.84
C ALA A 88 36.22 2.13 12.16
#